data_AF-A0A849QJ11-F1
#
_entry.id   AF-A0A849QJ11-F1
#
_cell.length_a   1.000
_cell.length_b   1.000
_cell.length_c   1.000
_cell.angle_alpha   90.00
_cell.angle_beta   90.00
_cell.angle_gamma   90.00
#
_symmetry.space_group_name_H-M   'P 1'
#
loop_
_entity.id
_entity.type
_entity.pdbx_description
1 polymer ?
#
loop_
_entity_poly.entity_id
_entity_poly.type
_entity_poly.pdbx_seq_one_letter_code
_entity_poly.pdbx_strand_id
1 'polypeptide(L)'
;LGYHLAIRSQGLNMAVLVIARTLSGMCCMFFLALSTPMVELFSVLKSSRVPDVFIELSMLIYRYIFVLLEVAVSIKFAQTVRLGYKDFLTSLHSTGMLAGTLFIRSWEQGERLYIAMDSRCYDGKLAMFSSKKPVKAFELVLTSFYVISIIAISFSTKNMSIV
;
A
#
# COMPACT_ATOMS: atom_id res chain seq x y z
N LEU A 1 9.02 -27.03 35.34
CA LEU A 1 8.98 -26.03 34.24
C LEU A 1 8.23 -24.80 34.75
N GLY A 2 8.90 -23.95 35.54
CA GLY A 2 8.27 -22.80 36.19
C GLY A 2 8.71 -21.51 35.51
N TYR A 3 7.87 -20.94 34.65
CA TYR A 3 8.10 -19.58 34.17
C TYR A 3 7.74 -18.61 35.29
N HIS A 4 8.75 -18.03 35.93
CA HIS A 4 8.55 -16.96 36.89
C HIS A 4 8.18 -15.67 36.13
N LEU A 5 6.88 -15.40 36.04
CA LEU A 5 6.36 -14.11 35.57
C LEU A 5 6.72 -13.03 36.60
N ALA A 6 7.83 -12.34 36.38
CA ALA A 6 8.27 -11.22 37.21
C ALA A 6 8.15 -9.91 36.41
N ILE A 7 7.37 -8.96 36.92
CA ILE A 7 7.23 -7.62 36.32
C ILE A 7 8.42 -6.78 36.78
N ARG A 8 9.31 -6.43 35.85
CA ARG A 8 10.45 -5.54 36.08
C ARG A 8 10.15 -4.15 35.51
N SER A 9 10.54 -3.09 36.23
CA SER A 9 10.41 -1.70 35.79
C SER A 9 11.06 -1.44 34.43
N GLN A 10 12.20 -2.07 34.16
CA GLN A 10 12.89 -2.02 32.87
C GLN A 10 12.06 -2.60 31.72
N GLY A 11 11.33 -3.70 31.97
CA GLY A 11 10.45 -4.31 30.97
C GLY A 11 9.25 -3.43 30.63
N LEU A 12 8.69 -2.74 31.64
CA LEU A 12 7.58 -1.80 31.43
C LEU A 12 8.03 -0.58 30.60
N ASN A 13 9.22 -0.07 30.86
CA ASN A 13 9.80 1.04 30.09
C ASN A 13 10.05 0.67 28.62
N MET A 14 10.66 -0.50 28.37
CA MET A 14 10.82 -1.03 27.02
C MET A 14 9.49 -1.25 26.31
N ALA A 15 8.48 -1.78 27.01
CA ALA A 15 7.15 -1.98 26.44
C ALA A 15 6.52 -0.65 25.99
N VAL A 16 6.57 0.39 26.83
CA VAL A 16 6.06 1.73 26.49
C VAL A 16 6.79 2.30 25.27
N LEU A 17 8.12 2.18 25.22
CA LEU A 17 8.92 2.66 24.10
C LEU A 17 8.58 1.94 22.79
N VAL A 18 8.41 0.62 22.82
CA VAL A 18 8.02 -0.17 21.65
C VAL A 18 6.61 0.23 21.18
N ILE A 19 5.65 0.36 22.09
CA ILE A 19 4.27 0.77 21.76
C ILE A 19 4.26 2.17 21.13
N ALA A 20 4.98 3.13 21.72
CA ALA A 20 5.05 4.49 21.18
C ALA A 20 5.67 4.51 19.78
N ARG A 21 6.75 3.75 19.54
CA ARG A 21 7.42 3.67 18.24
C ARG A 21 6.52 3.05 17.17
N THR A 22 5.86 1.93 17.47
CA THR A 22 5.00 1.26 16.50
C THR A 22 3.76 2.08 16.19
N LEU A 23 3.14 2.69 17.21
CA LEU A 23 1.98 3.56 17.03
C LEU A 23 2.31 4.80 16.18
N SER A 24 3.48 5.42 16.41
CA SER A 24 3.95 6.54 15.60
C SER A 24 4.13 6.15 14.13
N GLY A 25 4.77 5.01 13.85
CA GLY A 25 4.95 4.50 12.49
C GLY A 25 3.62 4.21 11.79
N MET A 26 2.68 3.55 12.48
CA MET A 26 1.34 3.27 11.94
C MET A 26 0.56 4.55 11.65
N CYS A 27 0.62 5.55 12.53
CA CYS A 27 -0.04 6.84 12.34
C CYS A 27 0.48 7.55 11.08
N CYS A 28 1.80 7.59 10.88
CA CYS A 28 2.41 8.16 9.68
C CYS A 28 1.98 7.42 8.40
N MET A 29 1.99 6.08 8.43
CA MET A 29 1.54 5.26 7.31
C MET A 29 0.07 5.52 6.97
N PHE A 30 -0.83 5.52 7.96
CA PHE A 30 -2.25 5.78 7.74
C PHE A 30 -2.51 7.21 7.27
N PHE A 31 -1.79 8.19 7.80
CA PHE A 31 -1.90 9.58 7.35
C PHE A 31 -1.63 9.69 5.84
N LEU A 32 -0.55 9.05 5.36
CA LEU A 32 -0.25 9.00 3.92
C LEU A 32 -1.31 8.24 3.14
N ALA A 33 -1.72 7.06 3.62
CA ALA A 33 -2.68 6.20 2.92
C ALA A 33 -4.08 6.83 2.79
N LEU A 34 -4.53 7.61 3.77
CA LEU A 34 -5.85 8.25 3.75
C LEU A 34 -5.85 9.62 3.07
N SER A 35 -4.75 10.36 3.11
CA SER A 35 -4.72 11.75 2.63
C SER A 35 -4.24 11.87 1.17
N THR A 36 -3.38 10.95 0.70
CA THR A 36 -2.72 11.07 -0.60
C THR A 36 -3.13 9.92 -1.54
N PRO A 37 -3.70 10.20 -2.73
CA PRO A 37 -4.01 9.16 -3.69
C PRO A 37 -2.72 8.51 -4.24
N MET A 38 -2.78 7.20 -4.54
CA MET A 38 -1.61 6.44 -5.01
C MET A 38 -0.98 7.03 -6.29
N VAL A 39 -1.79 7.64 -7.16
CA VAL A 39 -1.32 8.28 -8.39
C VAL A 39 -0.39 9.46 -8.11
N GLU A 40 -0.66 10.23 -7.05
CA GLU A 40 0.22 11.33 -6.62
C GLU A 40 1.54 10.80 -6.05
N LEU A 41 1.52 9.67 -5.32
CA LEU A 41 2.74 9.00 -4.84
C LEU A 41 3.67 8.56 -5.99
N PHE A 42 3.11 8.04 -7.09
CA PHE A 42 3.90 7.70 -8.27
C PHE A 42 4.56 8.92 -8.92
N SER A 43 3.92 10.10 -8.87
CA SER A 43 4.53 11.33 -9.37
C SER A 43 5.73 11.78 -8.52
N VAL A 44 5.67 11.58 -7.20
CA VAL A 44 6.79 11.84 -6.29
C VAL A 44 7.93 10.83 -6.53
N LEU A 45 7.60 9.55 -6.74
CA LEU A 45 8.58 8.52 -7.10
C LEU A 45 9.29 8.84 -8.42
N LYS A 46 8.58 9.41 -9.40
CA LYS A 46 9.17 9.92 -10.64
C LYS A 46 10.19 11.02 -10.38
N SER A 47 9.87 11.96 -9.49
CA SER A 47 10.81 13.00 -9.06
C SER A 47 12.02 12.43 -8.31
N SER A 48 11.87 11.27 -7.67
CA SER A 48 12.94 10.57 -6.94
C SER A 48 13.90 9.79 -7.85
N ARG A 49 13.86 9.98 -9.18
CA ARG A 49 14.71 9.33 -10.19
C ARG A 49 14.52 7.81 -10.33
N VAL A 50 13.34 7.29 -9.99
CA VAL A 50 12.98 5.90 -10.34
C VAL A 50 12.83 5.79 -11.87
N PRO A 51 13.33 4.72 -12.53
CA PRO A 51 13.17 4.55 -13.97
C PRO A 51 11.70 4.51 -14.39
N ASP A 52 11.36 5.19 -15.50
CA ASP A 52 9.97 5.35 -15.95
C ASP A 52 9.23 4.01 -16.12
N VAL A 53 9.91 2.97 -16.60
CA VAL A 53 9.37 1.61 -16.78
C VAL A 53 8.77 1.04 -15.49
N PHE A 54 9.41 1.25 -14.33
CA PHE A 54 8.88 0.77 -13.05
C PHE A 54 7.61 1.50 -12.64
N ILE A 55 7.55 2.80 -12.92
CA ILE A 55 6.41 3.64 -12.57
C ILE A 55 5.20 3.26 -13.44
N GLU A 56 5.43 3.07 -14.74
CA GLU A 56 4.44 2.59 -15.71
C GLU A 56 3.87 1.23 -15.34
N LEU A 57 4.75 0.27 -15.06
CA LEU A 57 4.35 -1.06 -14.61
C LEU A 57 3.52 -0.99 -13.32
N SER A 58 3.95 -0.18 -12.35
CA SER A 58 3.23 0.01 -11.08
C SER A 58 1.85 0.63 -11.28
N MET A 59 1.71 1.58 -12.21
CA MET A 59 0.41 2.18 -12.54
C MET A 59 -0.53 1.18 -13.21
N LEU A 60 -0.02 0.37 -14.14
CA LEU A 60 -0.82 -0.70 -14.75
C LEU A 60 -1.26 -1.70 -13.68
N ILE A 61 -0.34 -2.16 -12.83
CA ILE A 61 -0.67 -3.05 -11.70
C ILE A 61 -1.78 -2.42 -10.84
N TYR A 62 -1.63 -1.16 -10.41
CA TYR A 62 -2.64 -0.48 -9.59
C TYR A 62 -4.01 -0.41 -10.26
N ARG A 63 -4.06 -0.07 -11.56
CA ARG A 63 -5.32 -0.06 -12.33
C ARG A 63 -5.96 -1.45 -12.36
N TYR A 64 -5.15 -2.48 -12.61
CA TYR A 64 -5.64 -3.85 -12.76
C TYR A 64 -5.97 -4.55 -11.45
N ILE A 65 -5.47 -4.10 -10.29
CA ILE A 65 -5.90 -4.62 -8.98
C ILE A 65 -7.42 -4.54 -8.86
N PHE A 66 -8.03 -3.38 -9.15
CA PHE A 66 -9.48 -3.21 -9.01
C PHE A 66 -10.27 -4.01 -10.04
N VAL A 67 -9.79 -4.05 -11.29
CA VAL A 67 -10.43 -4.84 -12.37
C VAL A 67 -10.41 -6.33 -12.03
N LEU A 68 -9.27 -6.87 -11.59
CA LEU A 68 -9.16 -8.28 -11.22
C LEU A 68 -9.90 -8.59 -9.92
N LEU A 69 -10.00 -7.63 -8.99
CA LEU A 69 -10.79 -7.78 -7.78
C LEU A 69 -12.28 -7.96 -8.10
N GLU A 70 -12.83 -7.19 -9.04
CA GLU A 70 -14.23 -7.34 -9.48
C GLU A 70 -14.48 -8.71 -10.12
N VAL A 71 -13.54 -9.19 -10.93
CA VAL A 71 -13.59 -10.54 -11.51
C VAL A 71 -13.53 -11.60 -10.41
N ALA A 72 -12.64 -11.45 -9.43
CA ALA A 72 -12.49 -12.37 -8.32
C ALA A 72 -13.75 -12.43 -7.44
N VAL A 73 -14.37 -11.28 -7.14
CA VAL A 73 -15.64 -11.19 -6.41
C VAL A 73 -16.75 -11.88 -7.20
N SER A 74 -16.81 -11.68 -8.52
CA SER A 74 -17.80 -12.33 -9.38
C SER A 74 -17.64 -13.86 -9.39
N ILE A 75 -16.41 -14.37 -9.49
CA ILE A 75 -16.12 -15.81 -9.43
C ILE A 75 -16.51 -16.37 -8.05
N LYS A 76 -16.10 -15.69 -6.97
CA LYS A 76 -16.43 -16.08 -5.61
C LYS A 76 -17.94 -16.14 -5.40
N PHE A 77 -18.69 -15.15 -5.90
CA PHE A 77 -20.15 -15.15 -5.82
C PHE A 77 -20.76 -16.38 -6.51
N ALA A 78 -20.32 -16.70 -7.73
CA ALA A 78 -20.78 -17.88 -8.46
C ALA A 78 -20.45 -19.20 -7.73
N GLN A 79 -19.29 -19.28 -7.07
CA GLN A 79 -18.90 -20.43 -6.25
C GLN A 79 -19.74 -20.55 -4.98
N THR A 80 -20.05 -19.43 -4.31
CA THR A 80 -20.89 -19.40 -3.11
C THR A 80 -22.31 -19.91 -3.40
N VAL A 81 -22.92 -19.49 -4.51
CA VAL A 81 -24.26 -19.98 -4.93
C VAL A 81 -24.26 -21.50 -5.19
N ARG A 82 -23.11 -22.06 -5.61
CA ARG A 82 -22.91 -23.50 -5.82
C ARG A 82 -22.49 -24.27 -4.55
N LEU A 83 -22.61 -23.65 -3.37
CA LEU A 83 -22.17 -24.22 -2.08
C LEU A 83 -20.66 -24.55 -2.05
N GLY A 84 -19.83 -23.84 -2.83
CA GLY A 84 -18.39 -24.10 -2.93
C GLY A 84 -17.58 -23.85 -1.65
N TYR A 85 -18.18 -23.21 -0.64
CA TYR A 85 -17.52 -22.82 0.61
C TYR A 85 -18.15 -23.46 1.86
N LYS A 86 -18.83 -24.61 1.71
CA LYS A 86 -19.55 -25.28 2.81
C LYS A 86 -18.60 -25.85 3.89
N ASP A 87 -17.63 -26.64 3.46
CA ASP A 87 -16.63 -27.30 4.32
C ASP A 87 -15.23 -26.75 4.04
N PHE A 88 -14.29 -26.90 4.99
CA PHE A 88 -12.91 -26.43 4.82
C PHE A 88 -12.24 -27.03 3.57
N LEU A 89 -12.42 -28.33 3.31
CA LEU A 89 -11.88 -29.00 2.12
C LEU A 89 -12.49 -28.45 0.82
N THR A 90 -13.81 -28.25 0.78
CA THR A 90 -14.47 -27.67 -0.39
C THR A 90 -14.07 -26.21 -0.61
N SER A 91 -13.87 -25.46 0.47
CA SER A 91 -13.42 -24.07 0.45
C SER A 91 -12.01 -23.96 -0.14
N LEU A 92 -11.10 -24.86 0.25
CA LEU A 92 -9.76 -24.91 -0.30
C LEU A 92 -9.78 -25.23 -1.80
N HIS A 93 -10.59 -26.21 -2.22
CA HIS A 93 -10.75 -26.57 -3.63
C HIS A 93 -11.34 -25.41 -4.46
N SER A 94 -12.39 -24.76 -3.97
CA SER A 94 -13.01 -23.60 -4.63
C SER A 94 -12.05 -22.41 -4.71
N THR A 95 -11.26 -22.17 -3.67
CA THR A 95 -10.23 -21.12 -3.67
C THR A 95 -9.12 -21.41 -4.69
N GLY A 96 -8.68 -22.67 -4.79
CA GLY A 96 -7.73 -23.10 -5.83
C GLY A 96 -8.27 -22.88 -7.25
N MET A 97 -9.53 -23.23 -7.49
CA MET A 97 -10.21 -22.99 -8.77
C MET A 97 -10.34 -21.49 -9.09
N LEU A 98 -10.65 -20.67 -8.08
CA LEU A 98 -10.71 -19.21 -8.22
C LEU A 98 -9.34 -18.67 -8.62
N ALA A 99 -8.28 -19.05 -7.91
CA ALA A 99 -6.92 -18.61 -8.19
C ALA A 99 -6.46 -19.00 -9.60
N GLY A 100 -6.68 -20.26 -10.00
CA GLY A 100 -6.34 -20.74 -11.35
C GLY A 100 -7.10 -20.00 -12.46
N THR A 101 -8.41 -19.80 -12.26
CA THR A 101 -9.24 -19.05 -13.22
C THR A 101 -8.79 -17.60 -13.32
N LEU A 102 -8.54 -16.95 -12.18
CA LEU A 102 -8.12 -15.55 -12.12
C LEU A 102 -6.75 -15.36 -12.79
N PHE A 103 -5.84 -16.32 -12.64
CA PHE A 103 -4.52 -16.31 -13.28
C PHE A 103 -4.62 -16.39 -14.81
N ILE A 104 -5.44 -17.31 -15.35
CA ILE A 104 -5.65 -17.40 -16.80
C ILE A 104 -6.26 -16.10 -17.32
N ARG A 105 -7.27 -15.56 -16.62
CA ARG A 105 -7.92 -14.30 -16.99
C ARG A 105 -6.96 -13.10 -16.95
N SER A 106 -6.07 -13.03 -15.97
CA SER A 106 -5.07 -11.94 -15.89
C SER A 106 -4.04 -12.04 -17.00
N TRP A 107 -3.63 -13.26 -17.38
CA TRP A 107 -2.74 -13.50 -18.51
C TRP A 107 -3.36 -13.04 -19.84
N GLU A 108 -4.57 -13.52 -20.17
CA GLU A 108 -5.31 -13.10 -21.37
C GLU A 108 -5.57 -11.58 -21.40
N GLN A 109 -5.79 -10.98 -20.23
CA GLN A 109 -5.98 -9.54 -20.11
C GLN A 109 -4.68 -8.77 -20.37
N GLY A 110 -3.54 -9.31 -19.96
CA GLY A 110 -2.22 -8.76 -20.25
C GLY A 110 -1.90 -8.77 -21.74
N GLU A 111 -2.16 -9.89 -22.42
CA GLU A 111 -1.98 -10.00 -23.88
C GLU A 111 -2.89 -9.03 -24.64
N ARG A 112 -4.17 -8.94 -24.27
CA ARG A 112 -5.10 -7.97 -24.85
C ARG A 112 -4.65 -6.53 -24.63
N LEU A 113 -4.12 -6.22 -23.45
CA LEU A 113 -3.57 -4.89 -23.16
C LEU A 113 -2.37 -4.60 -24.06
N TYR A 114 -1.45 -5.55 -24.20
CA TYR A 114 -0.28 -5.41 -25.06
C TYR A 114 -0.67 -5.09 -26.50
N ILE A 115 -1.57 -5.89 -27.10
CA ILE A 115 -2.07 -5.66 -28.46
C ILE A 115 -2.78 -4.30 -28.58
N ALA A 116 -3.56 -3.92 -27.57
CA ALA A 116 -4.25 -2.63 -27.54
C ALA A 116 -3.30 -1.43 -27.43
N MET A 117 -2.16 -1.57 -26.74
CA MET A 117 -1.13 -0.53 -26.67
C MET A 117 -0.37 -0.45 -27.99
N ASP A 118 0.01 -1.58 -28.57
CA ASP A 118 0.75 -1.65 -29.83
C ASP A 118 -0.06 -1.04 -31.00
N SER A 119 -1.36 -1.36 -31.09
CA SER A 119 -2.27 -0.75 -32.07
C SER A 119 -2.47 0.77 -31.92
N ARG A 120 -2.14 1.34 -30.76
CA ARG A 120 -2.15 2.79 -30.50
C ARG A 120 -0.78 3.43 -30.69
N CYS A 121 0.16 2.73 -31.32
CA CYS A 121 1.53 3.16 -31.57
C CYS A 121 2.27 3.50 -30.27
N TYR A 122 2.20 2.61 -29.28
CA TYR A 122 2.94 2.76 -28.02
C TYR A 122 4.44 2.89 -28.27
N ASP A 123 5.04 4.00 -27.86
CA ASP A 123 6.44 4.37 -28.09
C ASP A 123 7.36 4.01 -26.90
N GLY A 124 6.87 3.20 -25.97
CA GLY A 124 7.58 2.86 -24.75
C GLY A 124 7.37 3.85 -23.60
N LYS A 125 6.48 4.85 -23.76
CA LYS A 125 6.15 5.80 -22.69
C LYS A 125 4.64 5.96 -22.52
N LEU A 126 4.13 5.68 -21.32
CA LEU A 126 2.77 6.06 -20.95
C LEU A 126 2.77 7.53 -20.53
N ALA A 127 2.15 8.40 -21.33
CA ALA A 127 1.99 9.81 -21.01
C ALA A 127 1.21 9.97 -19.69
N MET A 128 1.93 10.25 -18.60
CA MET A 128 1.33 10.62 -17.32
C MET A 128 0.70 12.01 -17.45
N PHE A 129 -0.62 12.11 -17.25
CA PHE A 129 -1.28 13.38 -16.92
C PHE A 129 -0.91 13.76 -15.49
N SER A 130 0.33 14.20 -15.27
CA SER A 130 0.71 14.84 -14.02
C SER A 130 0.15 16.26 -14.04
N SER A 131 -1.03 16.44 -13.47
CA SER A 131 -1.51 17.77 -13.12
C SER A 131 -0.58 18.28 -12.02
N LYS A 132 0.40 19.13 -12.39
CA LYS A 132 1.22 19.86 -11.44
C LYS A 132 0.28 20.72 -10.60
N LYS A 133 -0.13 20.20 -9.45
CA LYS A 133 -0.88 20.96 -8.46
C LYS A 133 0.06 22.04 -7.93
N PRO A 134 -0.23 23.34 -8.10
CA PRO A 134 0.62 24.38 -7.57
C PRO A 134 0.59 24.29 -6.04
N VAL A 135 1.77 24.22 -5.43
CA VAL A 135 1.92 24.17 -3.97
C VAL A 135 1.36 25.47 -3.40
N LYS A 136 0.32 25.38 -2.59
CA LYS A 136 -0.23 26.56 -1.92
C LYS A 136 0.70 26.95 -0.78
N ALA A 137 0.89 28.26 -0.58
CA ALA A 137 1.73 28.78 0.52
C ALA A 137 1.29 28.24 1.89
N PHE A 138 -0.02 28.02 2.09
CA PHE A 138 -0.56 27.44 3.31
C PHE A 138 -0.10 25.99 3.55
N GLU A 139 -0.03 25.17 2.49
CA GLU A 139 0.44 23.78 2.59
C GLU A 139 1.93 23.75 2.97
N LEU A 140 2.73 24.63 2.36
CA LEU A 140 4.16 24.74 2.66
C LEU A 140 4.41 25.19 4.12
N VAL A 141 3.65 26.18 4.60
CA VAL A 141 3.72 26.63 6.00
C VAL A 141 3.33 25.51 6.96
N LEU A 142 2.23 24.80 6.68
CA LEU A 142 1.77 23.70 7.53
C LEU A 142 2.78 22.55 7.60
N THR A 143 3.35 22.14 6.46
CA THR A 143 4.39 21.09 6.43
C THR A 143 5.65 21.55 7.16
N SER A 144 6.09 22.80 6.98
CA SER A 144 7.25 23.34 7.68
C SER A 144 7.05 23.37 9.19
N PHE A 145 5.88 23.81 9.65
CA PHE A 145 5.52 23.84 11.08
C PHE A 145 5.49 22.43 11.68
N TYR A 146 4.92 21.46 10.96
CA TYR A 146 4.89 20.06 11.39
C TYR A 146 6.31 19.47 11.53
N VAL A 147 7.20 19.72 10.57
CA VAL A 147 8.60 19.25 10.64
C VAL A 147 9.34 19.92 11.81
N ILE A 148 9.14 21.22 12.03
CA ILE A 148 9.74 21.96 13.14
C ILE A 148 9.26 21.40 14.49
N SER A 149 7.97 21.09 14.63
CA SER A 149 7.43 20.52 15.87
C SER A 149 8.03 19.15 16.17
N ILE A 150 8.22 18.29 15.17
CA ILE A 150 8.90 16.98 15.33
C ILE A 150 10.35 17.17 15.78
N ILE A 151 11.09 18.10 15.16
CA ILE A 151 12.49 18.36 15.51
C ILE A 151 12.59 18.91 16.94
N ALA A 152 11.68 19.80 17.34
CA ALA A 152 11.62 20.34 18.69
C ALA A 152 11.32 19.24 19.74
N ILE A 153 10.37 18.35 19.46
CA ILE A 153 10.05 17.20 20.32
C ILE A 153 11.27 16.27 20.40
N SER A 154 11.92 15.96 19.27
CA SER A 154 13.13 15.13 19.25
C SER A 154 14.27 15.72 20.07
N PHE A 155 14.47 17.05 20.00
CA PHE A 155 15.48 17.74 20.79
C PHE A 155 15.17 17.73 22.29
N SER A 156 13.90 17.97 22.67
CA SER A 156 13.46 17.86 24.07
C SER A 156 13.62 16.43 24.61
N THR A 157 13.34 15.41 23.80
CA THR A 157 13.47 14.00 24.23
C THR A 157 14.93 13.55 24.32
N LYS A 158 15.85 14.08 23.50
CA LYS A 158 17.29 13.78 23.63
C LYS A 158 17.87 14.16 25.00
N ASN A 159 17.30 15.19 25.65
CA ASN A 159 17.72 15.65 26.96
C ASN A 159 17.09 14.84 28.11
N MET A 160 16.17 13.93 27.80
CA MET A 160 15.51 13.04 28.74
C MET A 160 16.18 11.66 28.63
N SER A 161 17.33 11.51 29.30
CA SER A 161 17.91 10.19 29.56
C SER A 161 16.94 9.41 30.43
N ILE A 162 16.22 8.49 29.79
CA ILE A 162 15.40 7.51 30.48
C ILE A 162 16.36 6.61 31.26
N VAL A 163 16.42 6.82 32.59
CA VAL A 163 17.16 6.02 33.57
C VAL A 163 16.72 4.56 33.52
#